data_AF-A0A949AJ36-F1
#
_entry.id   AF-A0A949AJ36-F1
#
_cell.length_a   1.000
_cell.length_b   1.000
_cell.length_c   1.000
_cell.angle_alpha   90.00
_cell.angle_beta   90.00
_cell.angle_gamma   90.00
#
_symmetry.space_group_name_H-M   'P 1'
#
loop_
_entity.id
_entity.type
_entity.pdbx_description
1 polymer ?
#
loop_
_entity_poly.entity_id
_entity_poly.type
_entity_poly.pdbx_seq_one_letter_code
_entity_poly.pdbx_strand_id
1 'polypeptide(L)'
;MFTIGNGLWKGKKIMKLNLRTKLIGSFVIILFLMVVVGLMGTYTSKTIRDRLDNIIERDIKSANMLGDVGRRAGFIRTNSLLHLLTRSIDDMNRHELEVADLAGKVNTDLDTLENIFKDQATLDKLAEFRAALETYLRIWREQVLPLSRANRDEEAFTLARKSGAGGMAAREAMYKLDELHDVNAAAVSHRQKLANQDFRKSQYILSAVILLAIILGLAFGIRQGSIIAGSVNTVSKAAQLVAAGDLDQRVMVKTGDEIESMANSFN
;
A
#
# COMPACT_ATOMS: atom_id res chain seq x y z
N MET A 1 -13.90 -49.86 46.18
CA MET A 1 -15.30 -49.85 45.70
C MET A 1 -15.61 -48.44 45.23
N PHE A 2 -15.39 -48.13 43.95
CA PHE A 2 -15.83 -46.88 43.32
C PHE A 2 -16.25 -47.20 41.89
N THR A 3 -17.53 -46.96 41.63
CA THR A 3 -18.31 -47.34 40.45
C THR A 3 -18.03 -46.41 39.27
N ILE A 4 -17.82 -47.00 38.10
CA ILE A 4 -17.67 -46.37 36.79
C ILE A 4 -19.05 -45.90 36.31
N GLY A 5 -19.22 -44.59 36.16
CA GLY A 5 -20.42 -43.99 35.55
C GLY A 5 -20.25 -43.78 34.05
N ASN A 6 -20.71 -44.73 33.24
CA ASN A 6 -20.85 -44.59 31.79
C ASN A 6 -22.06 -43.70 31.45
N GLY A 7 -21.79 -42.40 31.26
CA GLY A 7 -22.78 -41.40 30.83
C GLY A 7 -22.92 -41.32 29.31
N LEU A 8 -23.83 -42.14 28.76
CA LEU A 8 -24.71 -41.87 27.61
C LEU A 8 -24.32 -40.72 26.67
N TRP A 9 -23.53 -41.01 25.62
CA TRP A 9 -23.48 -40.18 24.42
C TRP A 9 -24.78 -40.37 23.63
N LYS A 10 -25.84 -39.62 23.97
CA LYS A 10 -27.07 -39.55 23.18
C LYS A 10 -26.74 -38.90 21.83
N GLY A 11 -26.62 -39.72 20.79
CA GLY A 11 -26.54 -39.28 19.41
C GLY A 11 -27.69 -38.31 19.09
N LYS A 12 -27.33 -37.07 18.79
CA LYS A 12 -28.25 -36.01 18.36
C LYS A 12 -28.99 -36.52 17.11
N LYS A 13 -30.31 -36.74 17.20
CA LYS A 13 -31.18 -37.04 16.04
C LYS A 13 -30.96 -35.94 15.00
N ILE A 14 -30.24 -36.25 13.93
CA ILE A 14 -30.10 -35.36 12.78
C ILE A 14 -31.50 -35.28 12.14
N MET A 15 -32.13 -34.11 12.16
CA MET A 15 -33.40 -33.89 11.46
C MET A 15 -33.25 -34.33 10.01
N LYS A 16 -34.16 -35.19 9.53
CA LYS A 16 -34.23 -35.60 8.12
C LYS A 16 -34.51 -34.34 7.28
N LEU A 17 -33.52 -33.90 6.51
CA LEU A 17 -33.62 -32.70 5.66
C LEU A 17 -34.17 -33.10 4.30
N ASN A 18 -35.22 -32.40 3.87
CA ASN A 18 -35.76 -32.45 2.51
C ASN A 18 -34.67 -32.14 1.45
N LEU A 19 -34.80 -32.75 0.28
CA LEU A 19 -33.91 -32.62 -0.89
C LEU A 19 -33.73 -31.17 -1.29
N ARG A 20 -34.83 -30.40 -1.30
CA ARG A 20 -34.80 -28.95 -1.56
C ARG A 20 -33.88 -28.23 -0.58
N THR A 21 -33.98 -28.54 0.71
CA THR A 21 -33.16 -27.90 1.76
C THR A 21 -31.68 -28.29 1.64
N LYS A 22 -31.39 -29.53 1.23
CA LYS A 22 -30.00 -29.97 0.94
C LYS A 22 -29.39 -29.24 -0.25
N LEU A 23 -30.16 -29.09 -1.33
CA LEU A 23 -29.72 -28.37 -2.54
C LEU A 23 -29.52 -26.88 -2.25
N ILE A 24 -30.50 -26.23 -1.62
CA ILE A 24 -30.36 -24.83 -1.20
C ILE A 24 -29.19 -24.66 -0.24
N GLY A 25 -29.03 -25.56 0.73
CA GLY A 25 -27.89 -25.55 1.66
C GLY A 25 -26.54 -25.58 0.94
N SER A 26 -26.38 -26.44 -0.07
CA SER A 26 -25.15 -26.47 -0.88
C SER A 26 -24.89 -25.17 -1.64
N PHE A 27 -25.92 -24.57 -2.24
CA PHE A 27 -25.79 -23.29 -2.94
C PHE A 27 -25.47 -22.15 -1.98
N VAL A 28 -26.08 -22.13 -0.79
CA VAL A 28 -25.80 -21.13 0.25
C VAL A 28 -24.35 -21.21 0.71
N ILE A 29 -23.79 -22.42 0.87
CA ILE A 29 -22.37 -22.59 1.22
C ILE A 29 -21.46 -22.02 0.12
N ILE A 30 -21.74 -22.28 -1.15
CA ILE A 30 -20.97 -21.75 -2.27
C ILE A 30 -21.06 -20.21 -2.33
N LEU A 31 -22.27 -19.66 -2.19
CA LEU A 31 -22.47 -18.21 -2.12
C LEU A 31 -21.74 -17.58 -0.94
N PHE A 32 -21.76 -18.23 0.22
CA PHE A 32 -21.02 -17.78 1.40
C PHE A 32 -19.51 -17.76 1.14
N LEU A 33 -18.94 -18.81 0.54
CA LEU A 33 -17.53 -18.83 0.13
C LEU A 33 -17.21 -17.69 -0.85
N MET A 34 -18.10 -17.40 -1.80
CA MET A 34 -17.93 -16.31 -2.76
C MET A 34 -17.93 -14.94 -2.07
N VAL A 35 -18.82 -14.73 -1.09
CA VAL A 35 -18.84 -13.51 -0.27
C VAL A 35 -17.55 -13.35 0.52
N VAL A 36 -17.06 -14.41 1.16
CA VAL A 36 -15.79 -14.37 1.92
C VAL A 36 -14.62 -14.00 1.01
N VAL A 37 -14.52 -14.61 -0.17
CA VAL A 37 -13.48 -14.27 -1.16
C VAL A 37 -13.62 -12.82 -1.62
N GLY A 38 -14.84 -12.35 -1.91
CA GLY A 38 -15.10 -10.97 -2.30
C GLY A 38 -14.71 -9.96 -1.22
N LEU A 39 -15.08 -10.21 0.03
CA LEU A 39 -14.71 -9.38 1.17
C LEU A 39 -13.19 -9.35 1.36
N MET A 40 -12.52 -10.50 1.26
CA MET A 40 -11.06 -10.56 1.39
C MET A 40 -10.34 -9.83 0.24
N GLY A 41 -10.87 -9.94 -0.98
CA GLY A 41 -10.38 -9.19 -2.14
C GLY A 41 -10.52 -7.67 -1.94
N THR A 42 -11.68 -7.21 -1.47
CA THR A 42 -11.91 -5.78 -1.18
C THR A 42 -11.01 -5.26 -0.06
N TYR A 43 -10.82 -6.02 1.02
CA TYR A 43 -9.90 -5.68 2.11
C TYR A 43 -8.45 -5.56 1.64
N THR A 44 -8.01 -6.50 0.80
CA THR A 44 -6.67 -6.48 0.21
C THR A 44 -6.49 -5.25 -0.69
N SER A 45 -7.46 -4.97 -1.56
CA SER A 45 -7.46 -3.79 -2.43
C SER A 45 -7.44 -2.47 -1.65
N LYS A 46 -8.17 -2.37 -0.53
CA LYS A 46 -8.13 -1.18 0.33
C LYS A 46 -6.75 -0.98 0.94
N THR A 47 -6.14 -2.05 1.46
CA THR A 47 -4.78 -2.00 2.02
C THR A 47 -3.75 -1.56 0.97
N ILE A 48 -3.91 -1.99 -0.27
CA ILE A 48 -3.04 -1.58 -1.39
C ILE A 48 -3.23 -0.09 -1.70
N ARG A 49 -4.48 0.38 -1.75
CA ARG A 49 -4.81 1.79 -1.98
C ARG A 49 -4.19 2.67 -0.91
N ASP A 50 -4.42 2.38 0.37
CA ASP A 50 -3.89 3.18 1.48
C ASP A 50 -2.36 3.27 1.43
N ARG A 51 -1.68 2.20 0.99
CA ARG A 51 -0.21 2.20 0.80
C ARG A 51 0.23 3.02 -0.42
N LEU A 52 -0.50 2.94 -1.53
CA LEU A 52 -0.24 3.75 -2.72
C LEU A 52 -0.44 5.24 -2.44
N ASP A 53 -1.50 5.59 -1.72
CA ASP A 53 -1.77 6.98 -1.33
C ASP A 53 -0.64 7.51 -0.45
N ASN A 54 -0.13 6.72 0.50
CA ASN A 54 1.06 7.10 1.27
C ASN A 54 2.32 7.29 0.41
N ILE A 55 2.53 6.49 -0.64
CA ILE A 55 3.69 6.66 -1.55
C ILE A 55 3.52 7.92 -2.40
N ILE A 56 2.32 8.13 -2.98
CA ILE A 56 2.06 9.26 -3.88
C ILE A 56 2.01 10.57 -3.09
N GLU A 57 1.22 10.63 -2.03
CA GLU A 57 0.97 11.87 -1.31
C GLU A 57 2.16 12.30 -0.45
N ARG A 58 2.89 11.34 0.13
CA ARG A 58 4.04 11.66 0.99
C ARG A 58 5.35 11.64 0.23
N ASP A 59 5.70 10.50 -0.38
CA ASP A 59 7.05 10.27 -0.88
C ASP A 59 7.31 11.02 -2.20
N ILE A 60 6.34 11.12 -3.11
CA ILE A 60 6.48 11.93 -4.34
C ILE A 60 6.42 13.42 -4.01
N LYS A 61 5.49 13.84 -3.12
CA LYS A 61 5.36 15.23 -2.72
C LYS A 61 6.62 15.75 -2.04
N SER A 62 7.20 14.98 -1.10
CA SER A 62 8.43 15.37 -0.42
C SER A 62 9.61 15.45 -1.38
N ALA A 63 9.72 14.53 -2.34
CA ALA A 63 10.76 14.56 -3.37
C ALA A 63 10.63 15.80 -4.28
N ASN A 64 9.42 16.16 -4.69
CA ASN A 64 9.16 17.36 -5.49
C ASN A 64 9.50 18.63 -4.70
N MET A 65 9.08 18.72 -3.43
CA MET A 65 9.41 19.83 -2.55
C MET A 65 10.92 19.99 -2.36
N LEU A 66 11.65 18.89 -2.22
CA LEU A 66 13.11 18.93 -2.12
C LEU A 66 13.76 19.41 -3.42
N GLY A 67 13.22 19.01 -4.57
CA GLY A 67 13.60 19.57 -5.87
C GLY A 67 13.32 21.07 -5.97
N ASP A 68 12.19 21.55 -5.45
CA ASP A 68 11.83 22.97 -5.39
C ASP A 68 12.78 23.76 -4.50
N VAL A 69 13.14 23.20 -3.33
CA VAL A 69 14.19 23.75 -2.44
C VAL A 69 15.50 23.91 -3.20
N GLY A 70 15.93 22.89 -3.95
CA GLY A 70 17.14 22.98 -4.76
C GLY A 70 17.08 24.04 -5.86
N ARG A 71 15.95 24.13 -6.58
CA ARG A 71 15.75 25.18 -7.59
C ARG A 71 15.80 26.57 -6.96
N ARG A 72 15.11 26.79 -5.83
CA ARG A 72 15.10 28.07 -5.11
C ARG A 72 16.49 28.41 -4.59
N ALA A 73 17.23 27.46 -4.02
CA ALA A 73 18.60 27.68 -3.55
C ALA A 73 19.56 28.02 -4.71
N GLY A 74 19.37 27.41 -5.88
CA GLY A 74 20.04 27.81 -7.12
C GLY A 74 19.71 29.26 -7.52
N PHE A 75 18.45 29.66 -7.47
CA PHE A 75 18.04 31.04 -7.75
C PHE A 75 18.57 32.05 -6.72
N ILE A 76 18.65 31.69 -5.44
CA ILE A 76 19.32 32.52 -4.42
C ILE A 76 20.75 32.81 -4.86
N ARG A 77 21.50 31.78 -5.28
CA ARG A 77 22.87 31.94 -5.76
C ARG A 77 22.94 32.81 -7.02
N THR A 78 22.06 32.58 -7.97
CA THR A 78 22.00 33.36 -9.22
C THR A 78 21.73 34.84 -8.93
N ASN A 79 20.71 35.15 -8.13
CA ASN A 79 20.38 36.53 -7.76
C ASN A 79 21.50 37.19 -6.94
N SER A 80 22.14 36.44 -6.05
CA SER A 80 23.31 36.91 -5.31
C SER A 80 24.46 37.31 -6.24
N LEU A 81 24.66 36.59 -7.34
CA LEU A 81 25.70 36.91 -8.34
C LEU A 81 25.25 38.02 -9.31
N LEU A 82 23.98 38.05 -9.72
CA LEU A 82 23.44 39.12 -10.57
C LEU A 82 23.48 40.48 -9.86
N HIS A 83 23.26 40.49 -8.54
CA HIS A 83 23.45 41.66 -7.70
C HIS A 83 24.85 42.28 -7.83
N LEU A 84 25.89 41.44 -7.95
CA LEU A 84 27.28 41.88 -8.15
C LEU A 84 27.56 42.41 -9.57
N LEU A 85 26.71 42.07 -10.54
CA LEU A 85 26.92 42.42 -11.95
C LEU A 85 26.12 43.65 -12.38
N THR A 86 25.15 44.09 -11.58
CA THR A 86 24.34 45.27 -11.87
C THR A 86 24.90 46.52 -11.20
N ARG A 87 24.68 47.67 -11.85
CA ARG A 87 25.04 49.01 -11.35
C ARG A 87 23.84 49.86 -10.97
N SER A 88 22.63 49.39 -11.31
CA SER A 88 21.39 50.09 -11.00
C SER A 88 20.99 49.79 -9.56
N ILE A 89 20.82 50.84 -8.75
CA ILE A 89 20.38 50.71 -7.35
C ILE A 89 19.03 49.99 -7.28
N ASP A 90 18.13 50.25 -8.24
CA ASP A 90 16.82 49.60 -8.30
C ASP A 90 16.93 48.10 -8.60
N ASP A 91 17.82 47.70 -9.52
CA ASP A 91 18.06 46.28 -9.80
C ASP A 91 18.74 45.58 -8.63
N MET A 92 19.67 46.24 -7.94
CA MET A 92 20.28 45.73 -6.70
C MET A 92 19.21 45.48 -5.63
N ASN A 93 18.32 46.45 -5.40
CA ASN A 93 17.20 46.31 -4.48
C ASN A 93 16.31 45.11 -4.87
N ARG A 94 16.02 44.94 -6.16
CA ARG A 94 15.22 43.81 -6.66
C ARG A 94 15.87 42.47 -6.36
N HIS A 95 17.16 42.30 -6.67
CA HIS A 95 17.87 41.04 -6.41
C HIS A 95 17.96 40.72 -4.91
N GLU A 96 18.13 41.72 -4.05
CA GLU A 96 18.11 41.53 -2.59
C GLU A 96 16.75 41.04 -2.09
N LEU A 97 15.67 41.64 -2.56
CA LEU A 97 14.31 41.22 -2.22
C LEU A 97 14.03 39.80 -2.70
N GLU A 98 14.45 39.45 -3.92
CA GLU A 98 14.32 38.09 -4.45
C GLU A 98 15.11 37.07 -3.63
N VAL A 99 16.33 37.39 -3.21
CA VAL A 99 17.12 36.52 -2.31
C VAL A 99 16.39 36.30 -0.99
N ALA A 100 15.86 37.36 -0.39
CA ALA A 100 15.14 37.27 0.89
C ALA A 100 13.84 36.45 0.77
N ASP A 101 13.04 36.68 -0.28
CA ASP A 101 11.81 35.94 -0.55
C ASP A 101 12.07 34.45 -0.79
N LEU A 102 13.07 34.13 -1.63
CA LEU A 102 13.45 32.75 -1.90
C LEU A 102 13.97 32.03 -0.65
N ALA A 103 14.77 32.71 0.18
CA ALA A 103 15.25 32.15 1.44
C ALA A 103 14.10 31.86 2.42
N GLY A 104 13.11 32.77 2.52
CA GLY A 104 11.90 32.56 3.32
C GLY A 104 11.07 31.37 2.84
N LYS A 105 10.90 31.23 1.52
CA LYS A 105 10.23 30.08 0.90
C LYS A 105 10.96 28.77 1.16
N VAL A 106 12.29 28.75 1.03
CA VAL A 106 13.10 27.56 1.36
C VAL A 106 12.92 27.18 2.82
N ASN A 107 12.98 28.11 3.76
CA ASN A 107 12.76 27.80 5.17
C ASN A 107 11.36 27.22 5.43
N THR A 108 10.33 27.78 4.81
CA THR A 108 8.95 27.25 4.91
C THR A 108 8.83 25.83 4.34
N ASP A 109 9.46 25.57 3.20
CA ASP A 109 9.49 24.25 2.57
C ASP A 109 10.25 23.25 3.46
N LEU A 110 11.37 23.66 4.08
CA LEU A 110 12.12 22.83 5.03
C LEU A 110 11.34 22.51 6.31
N ASP A 111 10.63 23.47 6.88
CA ASP A 111 9.78 23.24 8.07
C ASP A 111 8.65 22.25 7.75
N THR A 112 8.09 22.35 6.55
CA THR A 112 7.07 21.40 6.09
C THR A 112 7.67 20.00 5.87
N LEU A 113 8.87 19.91 5.29
CA LEU A 113 9.58 18.65 5.10
C LEU A 113 9.97 17.98 6.43
N GLU A 114 10.36 18.76 7.43
CA GLU A 114 10.66 18.29 8.78
C GLU A 114 9.45 17.60 9.44
N ASN A 115 8.24 18.11 9.20
CA ASN A 115 7.00 17.47 9.66
C ASN A 115 6.61 16.21 8.86
N ILE A 116 7.08 16.09 7.61
CA ILE A 116 6.80 14.94 6.74
C ILE A 116 7.76 13.79 7.02
N PHE A 117 9.03 14.11 7.25
CA PHE A 117 10.08 13.14 7.51
C PHE A 117 9.92 12.52 8.90
N LYS A 118 10.03 11.19 8.96
CA LYS A 118 9.90 10.40 10.21
C LYS A 118 11.19 9.71 10.61
N ASP A 119 12.15 9.65 9.70
CA ASP A 119 13.42 8.97 9.94
C ASP A 119 14.49 9.98 10.36
N GLN A 120 15.21 9.63 11.43
CA GLN A 120 16.20 10.52 12.04
C GLN A 120 17.32 10.87 11.06
N ALA A 121 17.74 9.91 10.22
CA ALA A 121 18.83 10.12 9.27
C ALA A 121 18.51 11.22 8.23
N THR A 122 17.28 11.27 7.70
CA THR A 122 16.85 12.36 6.80
C THR A 122 16.72 13.68 7.56
N LEU A 123 16.22 13.67 8.80
CA LEU A 123 16.11 14.88 9.62
C LEU A 123 17.49 15.49 9.93
N ASP A 124 18.48 14.66 10.25
CA ASP A 124 19.85 15.10 10.49
C ASP A 124 20.44 15.77 9.23
N LYS A 125 20.23 15.18 8.04
CA LYS A 125 20.66 15.76 6.77
C LYS A 125 19.91 17.03 6.39
N LEU A 126 18.64 17.14 6.75
CA LEU A 126 17.87 18.38 6.60
C LEU A 126 18.47 19.50 7.46
N ALA A 127 18.82 19.21 8.71
CA ALA A 127 19.46 20.17 9.59
C ALA A 127 20.85 20.58 9.08
N GLU A 128 21.65 19.65 8.57
CA GLU A 128 22.94 19.94 7.93
C GLU A 128 22.79 20.89 6.73
N PHE A 129 21.83 20.62 5.83
CA PHE A 129 21.53 21.50 4.69
C PHE A 129 21.11 22.89 5.16
N ARG A 130 20.19 22.98 6.12
CA ARG A 130 19.69 24.25 6.68
C ARG A 130 20.84 25.09 7.23
N ALA A 131 21.73 24.48 8.00
CA ALA A 131 22.89 25.16 8.58
C ALA A 131 23.90 25.62 7.52
N ALA A 132 24.14 24.81 6.48
CA ALA A 132 25.03 25.16 5.37
C ALA A 132 24.46 26.31 4.53
N LEU A 133 23.15 26.30 4.24
CA LEU A 133 22.49 27.39 3.52
C LEU A 133 22.53 28.70 4.33
N GLU A 134 22.25 28.66 5.63
CA GLU A 134 22.32 29.85 6.48
C GLU A 134 23.75 30.40 6.57
N THR A 135 24.75 29.52 6.61
CA THR A 135 26.16 29.94 6.56
C THR A 135 26.47 30.68 5.27
N TYR A 136 25.99 30.20 4.13
CA TYR A 136 26.12 30.90 2.85
C TYR A 136 25.40 32.26 2.86
N LEU A 137 24.14 32.31 3.28
CA LEU A 137 23.34 33.55 3.33
C LEU A 137 23.95 34.59 4.28
N ARG A 138 24.54 34.15 5.38
CA ARG A 138 25.27 35.00 6.32
C ARG A 138 26.51 35.61 5.68
N ILE A 139 27.37 34.80 5.04
CA ILE A 139 28.56 35.31 4.32
C ILE A 139 28.14 36.30 3.22
N TRP A 140 27.07 35.99 2.49
CA TRP A 140 26.55 36.89 1.47
C TRP A 140 26.08 38.23 2.08
N ARG A 141 25.23 38.22 3.12
CA ARG A 141 24.73 39.45 3.77
C ARG A 141 25.82 40.27 4.46
N GLU A 142 26.76 39.63 5.15
CA GLU A 142 27.71 40.32 6.02
C GLU A 142 28.99 40.74 5.30
N GLN A 143 29.38 40.03 4.23
CA GLN A 143 30.67 40.26 3.58
C GLN A 143 30.53 40.67 2.11
N VAL A 144 29.71 39.95 1.34
CA VAL A 144 29.61 40.16 -0.12
C VAL A 144 28.73 41.37 -0.44
N LEU A 145 27.57 41.46 0.21
CA LEU A 145 26.55 42.47 -0.02
C LEU A 145 27.04 43.91 0.24
N PRO A 146 27.75 44.21 1.36
CA PRO A 146 28.25 45.57 1.60
C PRO A 146 29.31 46.00 0.60
N LEU A 147 30.16 45.08 0.14
CA LEU A 147 31.17 45.35 -0.87
C LEU A 147 30.53 45.65 -2.23
N SER A 148 29.52 44.87 -2.61
CA SER A 148 28.77 45.13 -3.85
C SER A 148 28.04 46.47 -3.79
N ARG A 149 27.38 46.80 -2.68
CA ARG A 149 26.73 48.13 -2.48
C ARG A 149 27.71 49.31 -2.53
N ALA A 150 28.95 49.09 -2.14
CA ALA A 150 30.02 50.08 -2.24
C ALA A 150 30.69 50.14 -3.63
N ASN A 151 30.18 49.40 -4.64
CA ASN A 151 30.79 49.23 -5.96
C ASN A 151 32.25 48.70 -5.89
N ARG A 152 32.57 47.90 -4.87
CA ARG A 152 33.88 47.23 -4.69
C ARG A 152 33.83 45.84 -5.33
N ASP A 153 33.61 45.83 -6.63
CA ASP A 153 33.22 44.63 -7.39
C ASP A 153 34.31 43.54 -7.36
N GLU A 154 35.59 43.89 -7.45
CA GLU A 154 36.69 42.91 -7.42
C GLU A 154 36.77 42.16 -6.09
N GLU A 155 36.55 42.86 -4.97
CA GLU A 155 36.59 42.27 -3.63
C GLU A 155 35.34 41.42 -3.38
N ALA A 156 34.17 41.92 -3.76
CA ALA A 156 32.92 41.16 -3.71
C ALA A 156 33.02 39.87 -4.55
N PHE A 157 33.55 39.97 -5.77
CA PHE A 157 33.76 38.83 -6.65
C PHE A 157 34.78 37.83 -6.10
N THR A 158 35.85 38.30 -5.45
CA THR A 158 36.86 37.43 -4.82
C THR A 158 36.26 36.54 -3.73
N LEU A 159 35.25 37.03 -3.00
CA LEU A 159 34.50 36.25 -2.02
C LEU A 159 33.45 35.34 -2.67
N ALA A 160 32.74 35.81 -3.70
CA ALA A 160 31.63 35.11 -4.33
C ALA A 160 32.05 34.01 -5.32
N ARG A 161 33.24 34.13 -5.93
CA ARG A 161 33.78 33.14 -6.87
C ARG A 161 33.97 31.77 -6.22
N LYS A 162 34.09 30.72 -7.04
CA LYS A 162 34.21 29.32 -6.58
C LYS A 162 35.26 29.13 -5.47
N SER A 163 36.45 29.70 -5.57
CA SER A 163 37.49 29.56 -4.53
C SER A 163 37.31 30.49 -3.32
N GLY A 164 36.41 31.47 -3.38
CA GLY A 164 36.13 32.40 -2.30
C GLY A 164 35.23 31.80 -1.21
N ALA A 165 35.22 32.42 -0.03
CA ALA A 165 34.45 31.95 1.12
C ALA A 165 32.95 31.78 0.81
N GLY A 166 32.32 32.76 0.15
CA GLY A 166 30.91 32.69 -0.24
C GLY A 166 30.65 31.60 -1.29
N GLY A 167 31.55 31.47 -2.27
CA GLY A 167 31.44 30.41 -3.28
C GLY A 167 31.63 29.00 -2.72
N MET A 168 32.51 28.82 -1.74
CA MET A 168 32.70 27.57 -0.99
C MET A 168 31.48 27.23 -0.15
N ALA A 169 30.96 28.17 0.65
CA ALA A 169 29.76 27.95 1.46
C ALA A 169 28.54 27.59 0.59
N ALA A 170 28.37 28.26 -0.55
CA ALA A 170 27.29 27.93 -1.49
C ALA A 170 27.46 26.53 -2.12
N ARG A 171 28.70 26.04 -2.31
CA ARG A 171 28.91 24.65 -2.75
C ARG A 171 28.61 23.65 -1.66
N GLU A 172 29.03 23.95 -0.43
CA GLU A 172 28.74 23.12 0.73
C GLU A 172 27.23 22.96 0.92
N ALA A 173 26.47 24.05 0.82
CA ALA A 173 25.01 23.99 0.88
C ALA A 173 24.41 23.06 -0.20
N MET A 174 24.90 23.11 -1.44
CA MET A 174 24.41 22.23 -2.51
C MET A 174 24.83 20.78 -2.28
N TYR A 175 26.05 20.54 -1.79
CA TYR A 175 26.50 19.19 -1.42
C TYR A 175 25.63 18.59 -0.32
N LYS A 176 25.28 19.37 0.72
CA LYS A 176 24.37 18.92 1.78
C LYS A 176 22.95 18.68 1.28
N LEU A 177 22.50 19.44 0.29
CA LEU A 177 21.23 19.18 -0.37
C LEU A 177 21.26 17.85 -1.15
N ASP A 178 22.36 17.56 -1.85
CA ASP A 178 22.53 16.29 -2.57
C ASP A 178 22.55 15.10 -1.59
N GLU A 179 23.28 15.20 -0.47
CA GLU A 179 23.26 14.17 0.59
C GLU A 179 21.85 13.94 1.15
N LEU A 180 21.08 15.01 1.35
CA LEU A 180 19.69 14.94 1.79
C LEU A 180 18.80 14.25 0.74
N HIS A 181 18.97 14.56 -0.55
CA HIS A 181 18.29 13.90 -1.65
C HIS A 181 18.58 12.39 -1.66
N ASP A 182 19.84 12.00 -1.52
CA ASP A 182 20.28 10.61 -1.56
C ASP A 182 19.70 9.79 -0.39
N VAL A 183 19.75 10.34 0.83
CA VAL A 183 19.19 9.66 2.01
C VAL A 183 17.67 9.52 1.90
N ASN A 184 16.97 10.57 1.48
CA ASN A 184 15.52 10.48 1.26
C ASN A 184 15.18 9.47 0.14
N ALA A 185 15.90 9.48 -0.98
CA ALA A 185 15.69 8.53 -2.08
C ALA A 185 15.92 7.07 -1.63
N ALA A 186 16.96 6.82 -0.85
CA ALA A 186 17.23 5.50 -0.27
C ALA A 186 16.10 5.06 0.68
N ALA A 187 15.61 5.97 1.53
CA ALA A 187 14.51 5.70 2.44
C ALA A 187 13.20 5.39 1.69
N VAL A 188 12.87 6.16 0.65
CA VAL A 188 11.71 5.90 -0.23
C VAL A 188 11.85 4.55 -0.92
N SER A 189 13.01 4.23 -1.49
CA SER A 189 13.27 2.95 -2.16
C SER A 189 13.10 1.76 -1.20
N HIS A 190 13.60 1.90 0.03
CA HIS A 190 13.43 0.88 1.06
C HIS A 190 11.94 0.66 1.41
N ARG A 191 11.17 1.74 1.61
CA ARG A 191 9.72 1.65 1.86
C ARG A 191 8.96 1.02 0.70
N GLN A 192 9.31 1.34 -0.54
CA GLN A 192 8.74 0.71 -1.73
C GLN A 192 9.03 -0.80 -1.80
N LYS A 193 10.25 -1.23 -1.47
CA LYS A 193 10.60 -2.65 -1.40
C LYS A 193 9.77 -3.41 -0.36
N LEU A 194 9.60 -2.84 0.83
CA LEU A 194 8.75 -3.43 1.87
C LEU A 194 7.27 -3.49 1.43
N ALA A 195 6.76 -2.42 0.80
CA ALA A 195 5.40 -2.40 0.26
C ALA A 195 5.18 -3.49 -0.79
N ASN A 196 6.14 -3.71 -1.69
CA ASN A 196 6.07 -4.77 -2.69
C ASN A 196 6.13 -6.18 -2.07
N GLN A 197 6.94 -6.38 -1.03
CA GLN A 197 6.97 -7.66 -0.31
C GLN A 197 5.62 -7.98 0.34
N ASP A 198 5.01 -7.00 1.00
CA ASP A 198 3.70 -7.16 1.64
C ASP A 198 2.57 -7.36 0.61
N PHE A 199 2.65 -6.68 -0.54
CA PHE A 199 1.75 -6.92 -1.66
C PHE A 199 1.80 -8.38 -2.12
N ARG A 200 3.02 -8.91 -2.33
CA ARG A 200 3.21 -10.31 -2.72
C ARG A 200 2.65 -11.28 -1.67
N LYS A 201 2.90 -11.03 -0.38
CA LYS A 201 2.32 -11.83 0.71
C LYS A 201 0.79 -11.82 0.66
N SER A 202 0.19 -10.65 0.47
CA SER A 202 -1.28 -10.51 0.39
C SER A 202 -1.86 -11.26 -0.82
N GLN A 203 -1.18 -11.21 -1.97
CA GLN A 203 -1.56 -12.00 -3.13
C GLN A 203 -1.46 -13.52 -2.87
N TYR A 204 -0.39 -13.99 -2.22
CA TYR A 204 -0.26 -15.41 -1.88
C TYR A 204 -1.40 -15.88 -0.97
N ILE A 205 -1.74 -15.09 0.06
CA ILE A 205 -2.83 -15.41 0.98
C ILE A 205 -4.17 -15.44 0.23
N LEU A 206 -4.47 -14.43 -0.59
CA LEU A 206 -5.71 -14.39 -1.37
C LEU A 206 -5.79 -15.58 -2.34
N SER A 207 -4.69 -15.92 -2.99
CA SER A 207 -4.62 -17.06 -3.93
C SER A 207 -4.85 -18.39 -3.19
N ALA A 208 -4.26 -18.57 -2.01
CA ALA A 208 -4.47 -19.75 -1.17
C ALA A 208 -5.94 -19.87 -0.72
N VAL A 209 -6.58 -18.77 -0.35
CA VAL A 209 -8.00 -18.74 0.06
C VAL A 209 -8.91 -19.08 -1.12
N ILE A 210 -8.64 -18.54 -2.32
CA ILE A 210 -9.38 -18.86 -3.53
C ILE A 210 -9.23 -20.35 -3.87
N LEU A 211 -8.00 -20.88 -3.85
CA LEU A 211 -7.75 -22.30 -4.10
C LEU A 211 -8.48 -23.20 -3.09
N LEU A 212 -8.44 -22.86 -1.80
CA LEU A 212 -9.16 -23.59 -0.77
C LEU A 212 -10.68 -23.54 -1.00
N ALA A 213 -11.24 -22.38 -1.35
CA ALA A 213 -12.66 -22.23 -1.66
C ALA A 213 -13.08 -23.08 -2.87
N ILE A 214 -12.24 -23.14 -3.91
CA ILE A 214 -12.46 -24.00 -5.09
C ILE A 214 -12.44 -25.48 -4.70
N ILE A 215 -11.43 -25.92 -3.93
CA ILE A 215 -11.32 -27.32 -3.48
C ILE A 215 -12.53 -27.72 -2.65
N LEU A 216 -12.94 -26.89 -1.70
CA LEU A 216 -14.11 -27.13 -0.87
C LEU A 216 -15.41 -27.13 -1.69
N GLY A 217 -15.58 -26.17 -2.60
CA GLY A 217 -16.74 -26.08 -3.48
C GLY A 217 -16.87 -27.30 -4.40
N LEU A 218 -15.77 -27.73 -5.02
CA LEU A 218 -15.73 -28.94 -5.86
C LEU A 218 -15.99 -30.20 -5.04
N ALA A 219 -15.32 -30.38 -3.90
CA ALA A 219 -15.52 -31.54 -3.04
C ALA A 219 -16.98 -31.66 -2.58
N PHE A 220 -17.60 -30.53 -2.20
CA PHE A 220 -18.99 -30.50 -1.78
C PHE A 220 -19.95 -30.75 -2.97
N GLY A 221 -19.71 -30.10 -4.11
CA GLY A 221 -20.51 -30.24 -5.32
C GLY A 221 -20.49 -31.67 -5.87
N ILE A 222 -19.30 -32.27 -5.99
CA ILE A 222 -19.13 -33.66 -6.45
C ILE A 222 -19.83 -34.61 -5.47
N ARG A 223 -19.58 -34.48 -4.16
CA ARG A 223 -20.20 -35.35 -3.15
C ARG A 223 -21.73 -35.31 -3.21
N GLN A 224 -22.32 -34.12 -3.24
CA GLN A 224 -23.78 -33.97 -3.29
C GLN A 224 -24.34 -34.45 -4.63
N GLY A 225 -23.67 -34.14 -5.74
CA GLY A 225 -24.04 -34.61 -7.07
C GLY A 225 -24.04 -36.14 -7.16
N SER A 226 -22.99 -36.80 -6.65
CA SER A 226 -22.89 -38.26 -6.64
C SER A 226 -23.97 -38.94 -5.78
N ILE A 227 -24.29 -38.38 -4.60
CA ILE A 227 -25.34 -38.93 -3.73
C ILE A 227 -26.71 -38.86 -4.43
N ILE A 228 -27.04 -37.71 -5.02
CA ILE A 228 -28.32 -37.50 -5.70
C ILE A 228 -28.41 -38.39 -6.95
N ALA A 229 -27.41 -38.31 -7.84
CA ALA A 229 -27.40 -39.07 -9.09
C ALA A 229 -27.46 -40.58 -8.84
N GLY A 230 -26.71 -41.09 -7.85
CA GLY A 230 -26.73 -42.50 -7.48
C GLY A 230 -28.11 -42.94 -6.98
N SER A 231 -28.72 -42.16 -6.08
CA SER A 231 -30.01 -42.49 -5.48
C SER A 231 -31.14 -42.45 -6.51
N VAL A 232 -31.15 -41.43 -7.38
CA VAL A 232 -32.12 -41.32 -8.47
C VAL A 232 -31.96 -42.48 -9.47
N ASN A 233 -30.73 -42.86 -9.82
CA ASN A 233 -30.48 -43.95 -10.76
C ASN A 233 -30.95 -45.31 -10.19
N THR A 234 -30.76 -45.55 -8.89
CA THR A 234 -31.26 -46.76 -8.22
C THR A 234 -32.78 -46.86 -8.29
N VAL A 235 -33.49 -45.77 -7.97
CA VAL A 235 -34.97 -45.74 -8.05
C VAL A 235 -35.45 -45.88 -9.50
N SER A 236 -34.78 -45.22 -10.45
CA SER A 236 -35.11 -45.30 -11.89
C SER A 236 -34.99 -46.73 -12.43
N LYS A 237 -33.91 -47.45 -12.09
CA LYS A 237 -33.73 -48.85 -12.50
C LYS A 237 -34.82 -49.77 -11.95
N ALA A 238 -35.21 -49.59 -10.69
CA ALA A 238 -36.28 -50.39 -10.10
C ALA A 238 -37.63 -50.12 -10.78
N ALA A 239 -37.94 -48.85 -11.09
CA ALA A 239 -39.14 -48.49 -11.83
C ALA A 239 -39.17 -49.13 -13.23
N GLN A 240 -38.02 -49.23 -13.91
CA GLN A 240 -37.93 -49.92 -15.21
C GLN A 240 -38.21 -51.42 -15.11
N LEU A 241 -37.73 -52.08 -14.05
CA LEU A 241 -37.98 -53.51 -13.81
C LEU A 241 -39.45 -53.78 -13.51
N VAL A 242 -40.07 -52.92 -12.68
CA VAL A 242 -41.51 -52.95 -12.41
C VAL A 242 -42.32 -52.75 -13.70
N ALA A 243 -41.94 -51.78 -14.54
CA ALA A 243 -42.58 -51.56 -15.84
C ALA A 243 -42.42 -52.74 -16.81
N ALA A 244 -41.35 -53.52 -16.68
CA ALA A 244 -41.12 -54.76 -17.43
C ALA A 244 -41.88 -55.98 -16.86
N GLY A 245 -42.66 -55.80 -15.79
CA GLY A 245 -43.50 -56.84 -15.20
C GLY A 245 -42.89 -57.54 -13.98
N ASP A 246 -41.71 -57.13 -13.52
CA ASP A 246 -41.06 -57.67 -12.32
C ASP A 246 -41.45 -56.85 -11.07
N LEU A 247 -42.47 -57.33 -10.35
CA LEU A 247 -43.05 -56.66 -9.18
C LEU A 247 -42.34 -56.97 -7.86
N ASP A 248 -41.40 -57.91 -7.81
CA ASP A 248 -40.74 -58.35 -6.56
C ASP A 248 -39.47 -57.53 -6.24
N GLN A 249 -39.41 -56.29 -6.75
CA GLN A 249 -38.24 -55.42 -6.66
C GLN A 249 -38.22 -54.61 -5.37
N ARG A 250 -37.23 -54.87 -4.52
CA ARG A 250 -36.98 -54.08 -3.29
C ARG A 250 -35.94 -53.00 -3.52
N VAL A 251 -36.28 -51.76 -3.16
CA VAL A 251 -35.39 -50.60 -3.33
C VAL A 251 -34.97 -50.07 -1.95
N MET A 252 -33.67 -50.12 -1.66
CA MET A 252 -33.12 -49.55 -0.45
C MET A 252 -32.28 -48.31 -0.76
N VAL A 253 -32.84 -47.13 -0.47
CA VAL A 253 -32.14 -45.84 -0.50
C VAL A 253 -32.23 -45.22 0.87
N LYS A 254 -31.11 -44.80 1.44
CA LYS A 254 -31.03 -44.12 2.75
C LYS A 254 -30.47 -42.71 2.61
N THR A 255 -31.27 -41.80 2.08
CA THR A 255 -30.91 -40.39 1.92
C THR A 255 -31.56 -39.50 2.98
N GLY A 256 -32.65 -39.93 3.60
CA GLY A 256 -33.42 -39.16 4.58
C GLY A 256 -34.19 -37.98 3.97
N ASP A 257 -34.42 -38.02 2.65
CA ASP A 257 -35.18 -37.02 1.88
C ASP A 257 -36.27 -37.68 1.03
N GLU A 258 -36.89 -36.92 0.13
CA GLU A 258 -37.96 -37.37 -0.77
C GLU A 258 -37.54 -38.58 -1.63
N ILE A 259 -36.24 -38.78 -1.92
CA ILE A 259 -35.76 -39.93 -2.71
C ILE A 259 -35.83 -41.23 -1.88
N GLU A 260 -35.52 -41.19 -0.58
CA GLU A 260 -35.74 -42.32 0.34
C GLU A 260 -37.24 -42.63 0.46
N SER A 261 -38.09 -41.60 0.52
CA SER A 261 -39.54 -41.78 0.55
C SER A 261 -40.05 -42.47 -0.73
N MET A 262 -39.55 -42.08 -1.90
CA MET A 262 -39.90 -42.73 -3.17
C MET A 262 -39.43 -44.18 -3.24
N ALA A 263 -38.19 -44.46 -2.79
CA ALA A 263 -37.65 -45.82 -2.74
C ALA A 263 -38.48 -46.73 -1.83
N ASN A 264 -38.93 -46.21 -0.68
CA ASN A 264 -39.75 -46.99 0.25
C ASN A 264 -41.12 -47.37 -0.31
N SER A 265 -41.67 -46.65 -1.28
CA SER A 265 -42.95 -47.01 -1.92
C SER A 265 -42.88 -48.27 -2.80
N PHE A 266 -41.68 -48.79 -3.08
CA PHE A 266 -41.49 -50.06 -3.79
C PHE A 266 -41.43 -51.28 -2.85
N ASN A 267 -41.39 -51.07 -1.53
CA ASN A 267 -41.28 -52.15 -0.53
C ASN A 267 -42.59 -52.35 0.23
#